data_AF-A0A0F9GYF0-F1
#
_entry.id   AF-A0A0F9GYF0-F1
#
_cell.length_a   1.000
_cell.length_b   1.000
_cell.length_c   1.000
_cell.angle_alpha   90.00
_cell.angle_beta   90.00
_cell.angle_gamma   90.00
#
_symmetry.space_group_name_H-M   'P 1'
#
loop_
_entity.id
_entity.type
_entity.pdbx_description
1 polymer ?
#
loop_
_entity_poly.entity_id
_entity_poly.type
_entity_poly.pdbx_seq_one_letter_code
_entity_poly.pdbx_strand_id
1 'polypeptide(L)'
;MRFEAEGDLKLQLDQLLNQGLNLFDNFELPVELGIETEFNRVAYSWPSADASGVLKSNGSGSLSWVAASAPGDHAIDSAVHTLSGATAGHVLRASAADAFAIAELQFSDLGGSIANAQVPESAVTQHEAALTILSSQVDMAVIDTPAFTTVQHLQDVFHSSGWISGGVLSNDGSANIDVTAGEGLIRAADVRTNQLLFNDWAASTTNAISDGTAKFVGVEYNAGSPQIVLKATDTWDFNTDFPVGSVVREGSTLHISQAEHAIGDHANFMIQRLYEVQKFARDNITGGLILGEDGASRFVTVSTGVIWSRLNKFTISAIDTDTGGAADTFETYKHVSGTFTLTTGVTTWPNTHYDDGTDLVLMDSNKYANLWFYLDSDGDLVMLYGTAQYNKSTLAELESPPSTIPLRVSTHSFLIGRMIFKKSSSSTEEINSVFDTVFSPTLVSDHGNLGGLSDDDHIQYILEDGSRAFSGNLDMGTNNITNVGTYSGGAITATSIDASGNITAQAASGASVMRLIRNLVGDNTQLQFKLAGAEEWHIGVSGSSPGVLAFNDAFNGDVVTITRGGNVLMGALTASSFLSSGFGTEEITIVDAGSTSATEQDWIEVTVGGNTGYIRVFAAK
;
A
#
# COMPACT_ATOMS: atom_id res chain seq x y z
N MET A 1 -98.24 72.53 67.18
CA MET A 1 -99.21 73.37 66.47
C MET A 1 -100.60 73.08 67.03
N ARG A 2 -101.44 74.09 67.25
CA ARG A 2 -102.85 73.92 67.65
C ARG A 2 -103.68 74.27 66.42
N PHE A 3 -104.39 73.30 65.85
CA PHE A 3 -105.32 73.52 64.73
C PHE A 3 -106.74 73.53 65.30
N GLU A 4 -107.45 74.66 65.17
CA GLU A 4 -108.89 74.73 65.44
C GLU A 4 -109.61 74.48 64.11
N ALA A 5 -110.38 73.39 64.02
CA ALA A 5 -111.21 73.05 62.88
C ALA A 5 -112.68 72.99 63.33
N GLU A 6 -113.57 73.73 62.66
CA GLU A 6 -115.01 73.66 62.86
C GLU A 6 -115.66 72.64 61.89
N GLY A 7 -116.64 71.88 62.38
CA GLY A 7 -117.46 70.97 61.58
C GLY A 7 -116.94 69.55 61.42
N ASP A 8 -117.54 68.81 60.48
CA ASP A 8 -117.36 67.36 60.22
C ASP A 8 -115.90 66.90 60.01
N LEU A 9 -114.98 67.82 59.71
CA LEU A 9 -113.54 67.53 59.63
C LEU A 9 -112.91 67.14 60.98
N LYS A 10 -113.49 67.57 62.11
CA LYS A 10 -112.99 67.19 63.43
C LYS A 10 -113.19 65.70 63.73
N LEU A 11 -114.30 65.12 63.25
CA LEU A 11 -114.61 63.71 63.44
C LEU A 11 -113.68 62.82 62.61
N GLN A 12 -113.26 63.28 61.43
CA GLN A 12 -112.32 62.56 60.57
C GLN A 12 -110.88 62.62 61.10
N LEU A 13 -110.46 63.76 61.66
CA LEU A 13 -109.12 63.92 62.23
C LEU A 13 -108.95 63.13 63.53
N ASP A 14 -109.98 63.09 64.38
CA ASP A 14 -109.97 62.26 65.61
C ASP A 14 -110.01 60.76 65.29
N GLN A 15 -110.68 60.32 64.21
CA GLN A 15 -110.64 58.92 63.75
C GLN A 15 -109.27 58.52 63.18
N LEU A 16 -108.56 59.43 62.51
CA LEU A 16 -107.24 59.19 61.93
C LEU A 16 -106.13 59.16 63.00
N LEU A 17 -106.22 59.99 64.04
CA LEU A 17 -105.28 60.00 65.18
C LEU A 17 -105.41 58.74 66.06
N ASN A 18 -106.60 58.13 66.13
CA ASN A 18 -106.84 56.92 66.92
C ASN A 18 -106.30 55.63 66.26
N GLN A 19 -105.81 55.70 65.02
CA GLN A 19 -105.22 54.56 64.29
C GLN A 19 -103.68 54.54 64.26
N GLY A 20 -103.01 55.43 65.00
CA GLY A 20 -101.56 55.34 65.22
C GLY A 20 -100.67 55.60 63.98
N LEU A 21 -101.21 56.22 62.93
CA LEU A 21 -100.46 56.63 61.74
C LEU A 21 -99.63 57.89 62.04
N ASN A 22 -98.31 57.74 62.01
CA ASN A 22 -97.34 58.79 62.24
C ASN A 22 -97.26 59.69 61.00
N LEU A 23 -97.91 60.86 61.03
CA LEU A 23 -98.08 61.78 59.89
C LEU A 23 -96.86 62.68 59.61
N PHE A 24 -95.69 62.42 60.20
CA PHE A 24 -94.57 63.37 60.21
C PHE A 24 -93.33 62.97 59.40
N ASP A 25 -93.29 61.78 58.78
CA ASP A 25 -92.05 61.29 58.15
C ASP A 25 -91.79 61.81 56.73
N ASN A 26 -92.64 62.65 56.14
CA ASN A 26 -92.36 63.27 54.83
C ASN A 26 -93.26 64.49 54.55
N PHE A 27 -93.10 65.55 55.35
CA PHE A 27 -93.73 66.84 55.05
C PHE A 27 -92.72 67.77 54.38
N GLU A 28 -92.65 67.72 53.04
CA GLU A 28 -92.02 68.78 52.25
C GLU A 28 -92.93 70.01 52.29
N LEU A 29 -92.52 71.04 53.03
CA LEU A 29 -93.17 72.35 52.97
C LEU A 29 -92.70 73.07 51.70
N PRO A 30 -93.58 73.45 50.77
CA PRO A 30 -93.21 74.36 49.69
C PRO A 30 -92.93 75.72 50.32
N VAL A 31 -91.64 76.06 50.51
CA VAL A 31 -91.23 77.38 50.99
C VAL A 31 -91.19 78.31 49.79
N GLU A 32 -92.22 79.15 49.65
CA GLU A 32 -92.21 80.26 48.69
C GLU A 32 -91.24 81.34 49.22
N LEU A 33 -90.34 81.82 48.35
CA LEU A 33 -89.34 82.82 48.70
C LEU A 33 -90.00 84.10 49.26
N GLY A 34 -89.70 84.43 50.52
CA GLY A 34 -90.17 85.68 51.16
C GLY A 34 -91.10 85.52 52.36
N ILE A 35 -91.34 84.30 52.86
CA ILE A 35 -92.19 84.05 54.03
C ILE A 35 -91.34 83.67 55.27
N GLU A 36 -91.54 84.36 56.39
CA GLU A 36 -90.91 84.03 57.68
C GLU A 36 -91.38 82.65 58.16
N THR A 37 -90.44 81.72 58.37
CA THR A 37 -90.74 80.41 58.96
C THR A 37 -90.39 80.45 60.45
N GLU A 38 -91.39 80.33 61.32
CA GLU A 38 -91.16 80.28 62.76
C GLU A 38 -90.74 78.86 63.21
N PHE A 39 -89.53 78.73 63.73
CA PHE A 39 -89.08 77.53 64.43
C PHE A 39 -88.82 77.88 65.90
N ASN A 40 -89.49 77.18 66.82
CA ASN A 40 -89.41 77.42 68.27
C ASN A 40 -89.73 78.88 68.70
N ARG A 41 -90.77 79.49 68.09
CA ARG A 41 -91.24 80.87 68.36
C ARG A 41 -90.23 81.98 68.06
N VAL A 42 -89.22 81.69 67.24
CA VAL A 42 -88.30 82.68 66.68
C VAL A 42 -88.50 82.69 65.16
N ALA A 43 -88.82 83.86 64.60
CA ALA A 43 -88.91 84.04 63.16
C ALA A 43 -87.50 84.00 62.57
N TYR A 44 -87.26 83.09 61.62
CA TYR A 44 -86.00 82.99 60.91
C TYR A 44 -86.13 83.51 59.48
N SER A 45 -85.25 84.44 59.13
CA SER A 45 -85.09 84.89 57.74
C SER A 45 -84.15 83.94 57.00
N TRP A 46 -84.63 83.34 55.92
CA TRP A 46 -83.82 82.49 55.05
C TRP A 46 -82.88 83.35 54.18
N PRO A 47 -81.59 82.98 54.04
CA PRO A 47 -80.68 83.67 53.13
C PRO A 47 -81.11 83.43 51.67
N SER A 48 -80.95 84.46 50.83
CA SER A 48 -81.51 84.51 49.46
C SER A 48 -80.78 83.64 48.41
N ALA A 49 -79.76 82.87 48.80
CA ALA A 49 -79.03 81.97 47.90
C ALA A 49 -78.48 80.77 48.68
N ASP A 50 -78.66 79.56 48.13
CA ASP A 50 -77.98 78.34 48.58
C ASP A 50 -76.50 78.41 48.19
N ALA A 51 -75.62 78.44 49.18
CA ALA A 51 -74.18 78.31 48.97
C ALA A 51 -73.79 76.94 49.52
N SER A 52 -73.30 76.05 48.65
CA SER A 52 -72.94 74.64 48.90
C SER A 52 -72.14 74.40 50.20
N GLY A 53 -72.83 74.45 51.33
CA GLY A 53 -72.27 74.51 52.67
C GLY A 53 -73.30 74.07 53.70
N VAL A 54 -72.98 74.21 54.98
CA VAL A 54 -73.87 73.85 56.09
C VAL A 54 -74.61 75.10 56.56
N LEU A 55 -75.95 75.03 56.60
CA LEU A 55 -76.78 76.11 57.13
C LEU A 55 -76.64 76.18 58.66
N LYS A 56 -76.28 77.35 59.19
CA LYS A 56 -76.17 77.61 60.63
C LYS A 56 -77.12 78.71 61.07
N SER A 57 -77.66 78.57 62.28
CA SER A 57 -78.48 79.58 62.95
C SER A 57 -77.66 80.36 63.97
N ASN A 58 -77.87 81.67 64.06
CA ASN A 58 -77.31 82.50 65.13
C ASN A 58 -78.15 82.48 66.44
N GLY A 59 -79.24 81.71 66.47
CA GLY A 59 -80.12 81.55 67.63
C GLY A 59 -81.07 82.72 67.88
N SER A 60 -81.04 83.78 67.07
CA SER A 60 -81.84 85.01 67.27
C SER A 60 -82.54 85.51 66.00
N GLY A 61 -82.81 84.61 65.04
CA GLY A 61 -83.62 84.90 63.85
C GLY A 61 -82.88 85.04 62.52
N SER A 62 -81.56 84.83 62.48
CA SER A 62 -80.80 84.83 61.21
C SER A 62 -80.21 83.45 60.90
N LEU A 63 -80.39 82.99 59.65
CA LEU A 63 -79.76 81.79 59.09
C LEU A 63 -78.66 82.20 58.09
N SER A 64 -77.53 81.49 58.08
CA SER A 64 -76.41 81.75 57.16
C SER A 64 -75.70 80.47 56.74
N TRP A 65 -75.28 80.38 55.48
CA TRP A 65 -74.46 79.27 54.96
C TRP A 65 -72.99 79.42 55.36
N VAL A 66 -72.37 78.34 55.83
CA VAL A 66 -70.93 78.25 56.15
C VAL A 66 -70.30 77.10 55.36
N ALA A 67 -69.09 77.28 54.81
CA ALA A 67 -68.42 76.25 54.01
C ALA A 67 -68.21 74.94 54.80
N ALA A 68 -68.44 73.79 54.16
CA ALA A 68 -68.15 72.47 54.72
C ALA A 68 -66.62 72.22 54.68
N SER A 69 -65.99 71.93 55.81
CA SER A 69 -64.58 71.54 55.86
C SER A 69 -64.38 70.10 55.35
N ALA A 70 -63.36 69.85 54.55
CA ALA A 70 -63.01 68.52 54.03
C ALA A 70 -62.75 67.50 55.18
N PRO A 71 -63.10 66.21 55.01
CA PRO A 71 -62.71 65.17 55.97
C PRO A 71 -61.17 65.04 56.00
N GLY A 72 -60.59 64.99 57.20
CA GLY A 72 -59.13 64.97 57.40
C GLY A 72 -58.45 63.64 57.06
N ASP A 73 -57.12 63.70 56.92
CA ASP A 73 -56.24 62.58 56.58
C ASP A 73 -56.44 61.35 57.49
N HIS A 74 -56.43 60.16 56.89
CA HIS A 74 -56.60 58.89 57.60
C HIS A 74 -55.26 58.43 58.18
N ALA A 75 -55.04 58.65 59.49
CA ALA A 75 -53.79 58.28 60.17
C ALA A 75 -53.92 56.99 61.01
N ILE A 76 -52.89 56.13 60.99
CA ILE A 76 -52.75 55.00 61.90
C ILE A 76 -52.09 55.52 63.20
N ASP A 77 -52.86 56.22 64.05
CA ASP A 77 -52.35 56.96 65.22
C ASP A 77 -52.59 56.23 66.57
N SER A 78 -52.54 54.91 66.57
CA SER A 78 -52.77 54.15 67.80
C SER A 78 -52.11 52.77 67.78
N ALA A 79 -51.90 52.19 68.96
CA ALA A 79 -51.26 50.89 69.11
C ALA A 79 -52.12 49.72 68.58
N VAL A 80 -53.42 49.92 68.34
CA VAL A 80 -54.34 48.85 67.90
C VAL A 80 -55.31 49.39 66.85
N HIS A 81 -55.26 48.83 65.64
CA HIS A 81 -56.20 49.12 64.56
C HIS A 81 -56.89 47.83 64.12
N THR A 82 -58.20 47.87 63.93
CA THR A 82 -58.98 46.69 63.52
C THR A 82 -59.18 46.76 62.00
N LEU A 83 -58.54 45.84 61.26
CA LEU A 83 -58.65 45.74 59.82
C LEU A 83 -59.65 44.62 59.45
N SER A 84 -60.62 44.92 58.59
CA SER A 84 -61.58 43.94 58.06
C SER A 84 -61.23 43.58 56.62
N GLY A 85 -61.27 42.29 56.28
CA GLY A 85 -61.11 41.79 54.90
C GLY A 85 -59.70 41.37 54.47
N ALA A 86 -58.68 41.50 55.32
CA ALA A 86 -57.34 40.97 55.03
C ALA A 86 -57.31 39.44 55.25
N THR A 87 -56.68 38.71 54.33
CA THR A 87 -56.39 37.28 54.47
C THR A 87 -54.92 37.05 54.85
N ALA A 88 -54.57 35.84 55.28
CA ALA A 88 -53.18 35.49 55.61
C ALA A 88 -52.25 35.80 54.42
N GLY A 89 -51.08 36.39 54.69
CA GLY A 89 -50.11 36.83 53.67
C GLY A 89 -50.26 38.29 53.22
N HIS A 90 -51.38 38.94 53.52
CA HIS A 90 -51.54 40.38 53.29
C HIS A 90 -50.77 41.19 54.34
N VAL A 91 -50.01 42.19 53.86
CA VAL A 91 -49.26 43.14 54.68
C VAL A 91 -49.61 44.57 54.26
N LEU A 92 -49.37 45.55 55.13
CA LEU A 92 -49.44 46.96 54.77
C LEU A 92 -48.20 47.31 53.95
N ARG A 93 -48.39 47.62 52.67
CA ARG A 93 -47.32 47.97 51.72
C ARG A 93 -47.43 49.45 51.36
N ALA A 94 -46.30 50.14 51.27
CA ALA A 94 -46.27 51.45 50.63
C ALA A 94 -46.59 51.25 49.14
N SER A 95 -47.71 51.81 48.68
CA SER A 95 -48.13 51.75 47.28
C SER A 95 -47.64 52.96 46.48
N ALA A 96 -47.27 54.05 47.16
CA ALA A 96 -46.60 55.23 46.61
C ALA A 96 -45.80 55.94 47.71
N ALA A 97 -45.12 57.04 47.38
CA ALA A 97 -44.32 57.83 48.34
C ALA A 97 -45.15 58.38 49.52
N ASP A 98 -46.46 58.54 49.30
CA ASP A 98 -47.43 59.13 50.21
C ASP A 98 -48.69 58.25 50.39
N ALA A 99 -48.65 56.99 49.93
CA ALA A 99 -49.80 56.08 50.00
C ALA A 99 -49.42 54.68 50.47
N PHE A 100 -50.36 54.04 51.18
CA PHE A 100 -50.25 52.66 51.61
C PHE A 100 -51.47 51.86 51.16
N ALA A 101 -51.26 50.59 50.81
CA ALA A 101 -52.30 49.64 50.46
C ALA A 101 -52.08 48.31 51.21
N ILE A 102 -53.17 47.60 51.49
CA ILE A 102 -53.11 46.22 51.96
C ILE A 102 -53.00 45.32 50.73
N ALA A 103 -51.92 44.57 50.61
CA ALA A 103 -51.67 43.65 49.50
C ALA A 103 -50.87 42.43 49.97
N GLU A 104 -51.00 41.31 49.26
CA GLU A 104 -50.17 40.13 49.50
C GLU A 104 -48.68 40.47 49.27
N LEU A 105 -47.80 40.00 50.16
CA LEU A 105 -46.36 40.18 50.02
C LEU A 105 -45.84 39.35 48.84
N GLN A 106 -45.32 40.02 47.81
CA GLN A 106 -44.69 39.35 46.66
C GLN A 106 -43.19 39.26 46.86
N PHE A 107 -42.53 38.27 46.24
CA PHE A 107 -41.07 38.14 46.31
C PHE A 107 -40.35 39.38 45.73
N SER A 108 -40.95 40.05 44.74
CA SER A 108 -40.45 41.32 44.17
C SER A 108 -40.48 42.49 45.15
N ASP A 109 -41.26 42.39 46.24
CA ASP A 109 -41.34 43.44 47.27
C ASP A 109 -40.18 43.33 48.28
N LEU A 110 -39.39 42.25 48.23
CA LEU A 110 -38.26 42.01 49.12
C LEU A 110 -36.96 42.54 48.46
N GLY A 111 -36.53 43.74 48.83
CA GLY A 111 -35.22 44.27 48.42
C GLY A 111 -34.06 43.66 49.23
N GLY A 112 -32.95 43.31 48.57
CA GLY A 112 -31.71 42.85 49.20
C GLY A 112 -31.32 41.40 48.86
N SER A 113 -30.22 40.92 49.43
CA SER A 113 -29.81 39.51 49.32
C SER A 113 -30.57 38.65 50.33
N ILE A 114 -31.42 37.76 49.84
CA ILE A 114 -32.11 36.76 50.65
C ILE A 114 -31.20 35.54 50.76
N ALA A 115 -30.99 35.01 51.98
CA ALA A 115 -30.18 33.82 52.16
C ALA A 115 -30.85 32.61 51.49
N ASN A 116 -30.06 31.74 50.85
CA ASN A 116 -30.58 30.61 50.07
C ASN A 116 -31.56 29.72 50.86
N ALA A 117 -31.35 29.55 52.17
CA ALA A 117 -32.22 28.78 53.07
C ALA A 117 -33.62 29.37 53.27
N GLN A 118 -33.85 30.63 52.87
CA GLN A 118 -35.13 31.34 52.99
C GLN A 118 -35.86 31.44 51.64
N VAL A 119 -35.25 30.96 50.55
CA VAL A 119 -35.89 30.86 49.24
C VAL A 119 -36.71 29.56 49.22
N PRO A 120 -38.02 29.60 48.91
CA PRO A 120 -38.83 28.39 48.81
C PRO A 120 -38.22 27.37 47.83
N GLU A 121 -38.23 26.09 48.20
CA GLU A 121 -37.60 25.00 47.44
C GLU A 121 -38.04 25.01 45.97
N SER A 122 -39.31 25.30 45.67
CA SER A 122 -39.84 25.40 44.30
C SER A 122 -39.18 26.47 43.42
N ALA A 123 -38.64 27.55 44.00
CA ALA A 123 -37.91 28.59 43.28
C ALA A 123 -36.43 28.22 43.07
N VAL A 124 -35.85 27.44 43.99
CA VAL A 124 -34.51 26.84 43.84
C VAL A 124 -34.55 25.73 42.78
N THR A 125 -35.58 24.88 42.79
CA THR A 125 -35.76 23.81 41.79
C THR A 125 -35.98 24.37 40.39
N GLN A 126 -36.61 25.54 40.21
CA GLN A 126 -36.67 26.20 38.90
C GLN A 126 -35.30 26.70 38.43
N HIS A 127 -34.43 27.13 39.34
CA HIS A 127 -33.06 27.55 39.02
C HIS A 127 -32.13 26.36 38.75
N GLU A 128 -32.31 25.24 39.45
CA GLU A 128 -31.57 23.98 39.25
C GLU A 128 -32.05 23.21 38.01
N ALA A 129 -33.35 23.19 37.71
CA ALA A 129 -33.91 22.60 36.50
C ALA A 129 -33.59 23.41 35.23
N ALA A 130 -33.23 24.70 35.38
CA ALA A 130 -32.77 25.55 34.28
C ALA A 130 -31.25 25.42 34.02
N LEU A 131 -30.50 24.66 34.83
CA LEU A 131 -29.05 24.56 34.74
C LEU A 131 -28.57 23.47 33.77
N THR A 132 -29.20 23.35 32.60
CA THR A 132 -28.62 22.59 31.49
C THR A 132 -27.57 23.46 30.81
N ILE A 133 -26.30 23.28 31.16
CA ILE A 133 -25.18 23.97 30.50
C ILE A 133 -24.79 23.16 29.27
N LEU A 134 -24.95 23.74 28.08
CA LEU A 134 -24.51 23.12 26.84
C LEU A 134 -22.98 23.15 26.74
N SER A 135 -22.39 22.16 26.06
CA SER A 135 -20.96 22.15 25.72
C SER A 135 -20.52 23.41 24.96
N SER A 136 -21.43 24.04 24.21
CA SER A 136 -21.22 25.30 23.51
C SER A 136 -21.20 26.53 24.42
N GLN A 137 -21.56 26.38 25.69
CA GLN A 137 -21.55 27.44 26.72
C GLN A 137 -20.39 27.27 27.72
N VAL A 138 -19.63 26.18 27.61
CA VAL A 138 -18.44 25.94 28.45
C VAL A 138 -17.21 26.38 27.68
N ASP A 139 -16.62 27.49 28.12
CA ASP A 139 -15.43 28.05 27.48
C ASP A 139 -14.15 27.27 27.80
N MET A 140 -13.21 27.30 26.86
CA MET A 140 -11.85 26.80 26.98
C MET A 140 -10.88 27.96 27.17
N ALA A 141 -9.71 27.70 27.76
CA ALA A 141 -8.65 28.70 27.83
C ALA A 141 -8.13 29.04 26.42
N VAL A 142 -8.09 30.33 26.09
CA VAL A 142 -7.71 30.83 24.76
C VAL A 142 -6.70 31.97 24.85
N ILE A 143 -5.95 32.18 23.76
CA ILE A 143 -5.11 33.37 23.54
C ILE A 143 -5.82 34.25 22.52
N ASP A 144 -6.00 35.53 22.83
CA ASP A 144 -6.73 36.52 22.02
C ASP A 144 -8.16 36.08 21.69
N THR A 145 -8.54 36.07 20.40
CA THR A 145 -9.91 35.79 19.93
C THR A 145 -9.90 34.72 18.82
N PRO A 146 -9.64 33.44 19.15
CA PRO A 146 -9.62 32.38 18.17
C PRO A 146 -11.06 31.97 17.77
N ALA A 147 -11.19 31.28 16.64
CA ALA A 147 -12.49 30.80 16.15
C ALA A 147 -13.12 29.69 17.02
N PHE A 148 -12.30 28.97 17.79
CA PHE A 148 -12.71 27.82 18.60
C PHE A 148 -12.44 28.11 20.08
N THR A 149 -13.50 28.24 20.87
CA THR A 149 -13.42 28.73 22.26
C THR A 149 -14.15 27.87 23.28
N THR A 150 -14.76 26.75 22.90
CA THR A 150 -15.70 26.01 23.77
C THR A 150 -15.42 24.51 23.79
N VAL A 151 -16.00 23.79 24.75
CA VAL A 151 -15.93 22.33 24.81
C VAL A 151 -16.59 21.68 23.58
N GLN A 152 -17.66 22.27 23.04
CA GLN A 152 -18.22 21.79 21.76
C GLN A 152 -17.21 21.88 20.63
N HIS A 153 -16.45 22.98 20.55
CA HIS A 153 -15.42 23.12 19.51
C HIS A 153 -14.29 22.08 19.66
N LEU A 154 -13.98 21.62 20.88
CA LEU A 154 -13.06 20.49 21.06
C LEU A 154 -13.58 19.24 20.34
N GLN A 155 -14.86 18.91 20.54
CA GLN A 155 -15.52 17.80 19.86
C GLN A 155 -15.51 17.99 18.33
N ASP A 156 -15.80 19.20 17.87
CA ASP A 156 -15.91 19.49 16.44
C ASP A 156 -14.56 19.35 15.71
N VAL A 157 -13.44 19.66 16.37
CA VAL A 157 -12.10 19.71 15.76
C VAL A 157 -11.34 18.40 15.89
N PHE A 158 -11.43 17.72 17.03
CA PHE A 158 -10.62 16.51 17.28
C PHE A 158 -11.28 15.22 16.81
N HIS A 159 -12.61 15.18 16.74
CA HIS A 159 -13.36 13.98 16.39
C HIS A 159 -13.96 14.04 14.99
N SER A 160 -14.37 12.87 14.50
CA SER A 160 -14.92 12.66 13.16
C SER A 160 -16.34 12.12 13.24
N SER A 161 -17.09 12.27 12.14
CA SER A 161 -18.34 11.53 11.96
C SER A 161 -18.05 10.03 11.87
N GLY A 162 -18.95 9.20 12.36
CA GLY A 162 -18.77 7.75 12.34
C GLY A 162 -19.65 7.01 13.32
N TRP A 163 -19.40 5.71 13.40
CA TRP A 163 -20.18 4.74 14.18
C TRP A 163 -19.67 4.61 15.62
N ILE A 164 -20.61 4.44 16.57
CA ILE A 164 -20.34 4.08 17.97
C ILE A 164 -20.94 2.71 18.31
N SER A 165 -22.21 2.47 17.97
CA SER A 165 -22.91 1.23 18.36
C SER A 165 -24.06 0.90 17.40
N GLY A 166 -24.50 -0.37 17.39
CA GLY A 166 -25.65 -0.81 16.58
C GLY A 166 -25.35 -0.93 15.09
N GLY A 167 -26.34 -0.71 14.22
CA GLY A 167 -26.14 -0.76 12.76
C GLY A 167 -25.72 -2.14 12.22
N VAL A 168 -26.18 -3.22 12.85
CA VAL A 168 -25.80 -4.60 12.50
C VAL A 168 -26.50 -4.98 11.20
N LEU A 169 -25.73 -5.42 10.20
CA LEU A 169 -26.24 -5.95 8.94
C LEU A 169 -26.59 -7.43 9.10
N SER A 170 -27.77 -7.83 8.65
CA SER A 170 -28.23 -9.22 8.68
C SER A 170 -29.04 -9.57 7.44
N ASN A 171 -29.04 -10.86 7.07
CA ASN A 171 -29.86 -11.38 5.98
C ASN A 171 -31.28 -11.63 6.48
N ASP A 172 -32.29 -11.10 5.78
CA ASP A 172 -33.71 -11.27 6.14
C ASP A 172 -34.29 -12.65 5.72
N GLY A 173 -33.45 -13.53 5.17
CA GLY A 173 -33.82 -14.83 4.63
C GLY A 173 -34.23 -14.77 3.15
N SER A 174 -34.10 -13.61 2.50
CA SER A 174 -34.45 -13.40 1.10
C SER A 174 -33.32 -12.71 0.33
N ALA A 175 -33.65 -11.84 -0.65
CA ALA A 175 -32.69 -11.05 -1.41
C ALA A 175 -32.42 -9.68 -0.78
N ASN A 176 -32.76 -9.49 0.50
CA ASN A 176 -32.61 -8.22 1.19
C ASN A 176 -31.75 -8.35 2.45
N ILE A 177 -31.37 -7.20 2.98
CA ILE A 177 -30.74 -7.09 4.29
C ILE A 177 -31.58 -6.22 5.23
N ASP A 178 -31.49 -6.54 6.51
CA ASP A 178 -31.97 -5.71 7.61
C ASP A 178 -30.76 -5.08 8.32
N VAL A 179 -30.90 -3.80 8.67
CA VAL A 179 -29.91 -3.02 9.40
C VAL A 179 -30.55 -2.54 10.71
N THR A 180 -29.96 -2.89 11.85
CA THR A 180 -30.50 -2.49 13.14
C THR A 180 -30.33 -0.98 13.40
N ALA A 181 -31.10 -0.45 14.34
CA ALA A 181 -30.86 0.90 14.86
C ALA A 181 -29.44 1.01 15.45
N GLY A 182 -28.93 2.23 15.55
CA GLY A 182 -27.59 2.48 16.08
C GLY A 182 -27.34 3.95 16.36
N GLU A 183 -26.12 4.21 16.85
CA GLU A 183 -25.68 5.48 17.40
C GLU A 183 -24.32 5.87 16.79
N GLY A 184 -24.10 7.18 16.62
CA GLY A 184 -22.87 7.69 16.05
C GLY A 184 -22.72 9.20 16.20
N LEU A 185 -21.79 9.75 15.41
CA LEU A 185 -21.66 11.18 15.22
C LEU A 185 -21.73 11.55 13.74
N ILE A 186 -22.30 12.71 13.45
CA ILE A 186 -22.49 13.20 12.09
C ILE A 186 -22.49 14.72 12.02
N ARG A 187 -22.13 15.28 10.86
CA ARG A 187 -22.21 16.72 10.58
C ARG A 187 -23.36 17.00 9.63
N ALA A 188 -23.98 18.17 9.79
CA ALA A 188 -25.08 18.60 8.93
C ALA A 188 -24.62 19.12 7.55
N ALA A 189 -23.31 19.34 7.36
CA ALA A 189 -22.73 19.76 6.09
C ALA A 189 -21.31 19.18 5.93
N ASP A 190 -20.87 19.05 4.68
CA ASP A 190 -19.55 18.50 4.31
C ASP A 190 -18.43 19.52 4.58
N VAL A 191 -18.22 19.80 5.87
CA VAL A 191 -17.22 20.73 6.38
C VAL A 191 -16.65 20.17 7.67
N ARG A 192 -15.35 19.87 7.67
CA ARG A 192 -14.65 19.22 8.80
C ARG A 192 -14.67 19.99 10.13
N THR A 193 -15.01 21.28 10.12
CA THR A 193 -15.07 22.13 11.34
C THR A 193 -16.49 22.52 11.74
N ASN A 194 -17.52 22.08 11.02
CA ASN A 194 -18.91 22.33 11.43
C ASN A 194 -19.25 21.58 12.71
N GLN A 195 -20.32 21.95 13.40
CA GLN A 195 -20.71 21.24 14.62
C GLN A 195 -20.88 19.73 14.37
N LEU A 196 -20.20 18.92 15.18
CA LEU A 196 -20.30 17.47 15.19
C LEU A 196 -21.37 17.06 16.22
N LEU A 197 -22.37 16.34 15.75
CA LEU A 197 -23.57 16.03 16.51
C LEU A 197 -23.58 14.55 16.87
N PHE A 198 -23.91 14.23 18.12
CA PHE A 198 -24.37 12.88 18.45
C PHE A 198 -25.70 12.62 17.76
N ASN A 199 -25.88 11.43 17.22
CA ASN A 199 -27.10 11.06 16.54
C ASN A 199 -27.42 9.58 16.71
N ASP A 200 -28.72 9.30 16.62
CA ASP A 200 -29.26 7.95 16.49
C ASP A 200 -29.87 7.80 15.09
N TRP A 201 -29.89 6.59 14.56
CA TRP A 201 -30.66 6.25 13.36
C TRP A 201 -31.60 5.08 13.65
N ALA A 202 -32.75 5.11 13.00
CA ALA A 202 -33.72 4.02 13.08
C ALA A 202 -33.24 2.79 12.29
N ALA A 203 -33.76 1.62 12.65
CA ALA A 203 -33.55 0.40 11.88
C ALA A 203 -34.15 0.56 10.46
N SER A 204 -33.49 -0.04 9.47
CA SER A 204 -33.98 -0.13 8.09
C SER A 204 -34.09 -1.60 7.70
N THR A 205 -35.28 -2.03 7.30
CA THR A 205 -35.56 -3.42 6.95
C THR A 205 -35.82 -3.59 5.46
N THR A 206 -35.64 -4.81 4.96
CA THR A 206 -36.04 -5.18 3.59
C THR A 206 -35.28 -4.39 2.51
N ASN A 207 -34.00 -4.09 2.76
CA ASN A 207 -33.14 -3.37 1.81
C ASN A 207 -32.66 -4.31 0.70
N ALA A 208 -33.25 -4.20 -0.50
CA ALA A 208 -32.99 -5.13 -1.60
C ALA A 208 -31.57 -5.04 -2.17
N ILE A 209 -30.94 -6.20 -2.36
CA ILE A 209 -29.64 -6.34 -3.03
C ILE A 209 -29.85 -7.12 -4.32
N SER A 210 -29.57 -6.48 -5.46
CA SER A 210 -29.72 -7.12 -6.77
C SER A 210 -28.62 -8.15 -7.00
N ASP A 211 -28.92 -9.22 -7.75
CA ASP A 211 -27.94 -10.24 -8.10
C ASP A 211 -26.76 -9.67 -8.88
N GLY A 212 -25.55 -10.15 -8.57
CA GLY A 212 -24.31 -9.68 -9.19
C GLY A 212 -23.95 -8.24 -8.87
N THR A 213 -24.51 -7.66 -7.78
CA THR A 213 -24.21 -6.29 -7.36
C THR A 213 -23.61 -6.22 -5.96
N ALA A 214 -22.79 -5.20 -5.75
CA ALA A 214 -22.34 -4.75 -4.44
C ALA A 214 -23.15 -3.53 -3.99
N LYS A 215 -23.45 -3.47 -2.70
CA LYS A 215 -24.02 -2.29 -2.03
C LYS A 215 -23.19 -1.94 -0.82
N PHE A 216 -22.90 -0.66 -0.66
CA PHE A 216 -22.20 -0.11 0.49
C PHE A 216 -23.25 0.52 1.40
N VAL A 217 -23.34 0.03 2.62
CA VAL A 217 -24.35 0.42 3.61
C VAL A 217 -23.73 1.44 4.54
N GLY A 218 -24.43 2.53 4.78
CA GLY A 218 -23.96 3.61 5.65
C GLY A 218 -25.09 4.41 6.25
N VAL A 219 -24.73 5.43 7.00
CA VAL A 219 -25.65 6.40 7.59
C VAL A 219 -25.40 7.75 6.92
N GLU A 220 -26.46 8.48 6.56
CA GLU A 220 -26.37 9.86 6.07
C GLU A 220 -27.17 10.83 6.94
N TYR A 221 -26.77 12.10 6.91
CA TYR A 221 -27.54 13.18 7.51
C TYR A 221 -28.76 13.50 6.64
N ASN A 222 -29.95 13.33 7.21
CA ASN A 222 -31.22 13.60 6.52
C ASN A 222 -32.04 14.63 7.31
N ALA A 223 -31.67 15.91 7.13
CA ALA A 223 -32.38 17.07 7.69
C ALA A 223 -32.65 17.00 9.21
N GLY A 224 -31.69 16.46 9.97
CA GLY A 224 -31.78 16.30 11.42
C GLY A 224 -32.23 14.91 11.88
N SER A 225 -32.60 14.03 10.95
CA SER A 225 -33.00 12.64 11.23
C SER A 225 -32.13 11.66 10.44
N PRO A 226 -30.91 11.34 10.88
CA PRO A 226 -30.01 10.45 10.16
C PRO A 226 -30.63 9.08 9.84
N GLN A 227 -30.30 8.55 8.67
CA GLN A 227 -30.94 7.34 8.13
C GLN A 227 -29.94 6.41 7.46
N ILE A 228 -30.31 5.14 7.36
CA ILE A 228 -29.57 4.13 6.61
C ILE A 228 -29.72 4.37 5.11
N VAL A 229 -28.60 4.31 4.38
CA VAL A 229 -28.56 4.38 2.92
C VAL A 229 -27.69 3.29 2.31
N LEU A 230 -28.05 2.88 1.09
CA LEU A 230 -27.33 1.90 0.29
C LEU A 230 -26.80 2.57 -0.99
N LYS A 231 -25.48 2.65 -1.13
CA LYS A 231 -24.80 3.20 -2.30
C LYS A 231 -24.30 2.09 -3.22
N ALA A 232 -24.23 2.36 -4.52
CA ALA A 232 -23.68 1.42 -5.50
C ALA A 232 -22.14 1.44 -5.56
N THR A 233 -21.54 2.52 -5.08
CA THR A 233 -20.09 2.75 -5.02
C THR A 233 -19.70 3.12 -3.60
N ASP A 234 -18.47 2.80 -3.21
CA ASP A 234 -17.92 3.11 -1.90
C ASP A 234 -17.48 4.58 -1.84
N THR A 235 -18.45 5.47 -1.80
CA THR A 235 -18.25 6.92 -1.87
C THR A 235 -18.87 7.55 -0.64
N TRP A 236 -18.03 7.97 0.31
CA TRP A 236 -18.41 8.62 1.57
C TRP A 236 -17.58 9.89 1.76
N ASP A 237 -18.18 10.94 2.30
CA ASP A 237 -17.47 12.19 2.60
C ASP A 237 -16.85 12.22 4.01
N PHE A 238 -17.27 11.27 4.88
CA PHE A 238 -16.86 11.15 6.28
C PHE A 238 -17.22 12.36 7.14
N ASN A 239 -18.18 13.19 6.68
CA ASN A 239 -18.71 14.36 7.35
C ASN A 239 -20.24 14.25 7.47
N THR A 240 -20.96 14.25 6.35
CA THR A 240 -22.42 14.10 6.28
C THR A 240 -22.87 12.66 6.10
N ASP A 241 -21.96 11.77 5.76
CA ASP A 241 -22.22 10.34 5.70
C ASP A 241 -20.98 9.49 6.05
N PHE A 242 -21.21 8.23 6.42
CA PHE A 242 -20.14 7.27 6.72
C PHE A 242 -20.61 5.81 6.54
N PRO A 243 -19.69 4.88 6.23
CA PRO A 243 -20.03 3.46 6.06
C PRO A 243 -20.19 2.71 7.39
N VAL A 244 -21.07 1.71 7.38
CA VAL A 244 -21.22 0.68 8.43
C VAL A 244 -20.89 -0.73 7.93
N GLY A 245 -20.87 -0.94 6.61
CA GLY A 245 -20.49 -2.22 6.02
C GLY A 245 -20.77 -2.30 4.53
N SER A 246 -20.61 -3.48 3.96
CA SER A 246 -20.91 -3.74 2.55
C SER A 246 -21.52 -5.12 2.35
N VAL A 247 -22.29 -5.27 1.27
CA VAL A 247 -22.97 -6.52 0.93
C VAL A 247 -22.82 -6.79 -0.55
N VAL A 248 -22.39 -8.00 -0.89
CA VAL A 248 -22.35 -8.50 -2.26
C VAL A 248 -23.32 -9.66 -2.39
N ARG A 249 -24.13 -9.66 -3.45
CA ARG A 249 -25.01 -10.78 -3.75
C ARG A 249 -24.51 -11.57 -4.95
N GLU A 250 -24.30 -12.86 -4.75
CA GLU A 250 -23.94 -13.83 -5.80
C GLU A 250 -24.95 -14.98 -5.83
N GLY A 251 -25.77 -15.04 -6.88
CA GLY A 251 -26.78 -16.07 -7.07
C GLY A 251 -27.91 -15.99 -6.05
N SER A 252 -27.83 -16.74 -4.96
CA SER A 252 -28.76 -16.68 -3.82
C SER A 252 -28.07 -16.33 -2.51
N THR A 253 -26.76 -16.15 -2.54
CA THR A 253 -25.94 -15.93 -1.34
C THR A 253 -25.69 -14.44 -1.15
N LEU A 254 -25.86 -13.96 0.08
CA LEU A 254 -25.46 -12.63 0.50
C LEU A 254 -24.15 -12.75 1.28
N HIS A 255 -23.10 -12.13 0.76
CA HIS A 255 -21.82 -11.94 1.43
C HIS A 255 -21.85 -10.60 2.16
N ILE A 256 -22.12 -10.64 3.46
CA ILE A 256 -22.20 -9.46 4.31
C ILE A 256 -20.85 -9.24 4.99
N SER A 257 -20.27 -8.05 4.80
CA SER A 257 -19.07 -7.60 5.49
C SER A 257 -19.46 -6.48 6.45
N GLN A 258 -19.50 -6.81 7.75
CA GLN A 258 -19.64 -5.82 8.81
C GLN A 258 -18.27 -5.15 9.02
N ALA A 259 -18.17 -3.86 8.70
CA ALA A 259 -16.92 -3.11 8.75
C ALA A 259 -17.24 -1.63 8.93
N GLU A 260 -17.50 -1.25 10.17
CA GLU A 260 -17.94 0.07 10.53
C GLU A 260 -16.81 1.10 10.47
N HIS A 261 -17.14 2.34 10.09
CA HIS A 261 -16.27 3.49 10.35
C HIS A 261 -16.31 3.85 11.84
N ALA A 262 -15.74 2.99 12.67
CA ALA A 262 -15.78 3.12 14.11
C ALA A 262 -14.94 4.30 14.59
N ILE A 263 -15.58 5.22 15.31
CA ILE A 263 -14.94 6.38 15.95
C ILE A 263 -15.06 6.31 17.48
N GLY A 264 -15.90 5.43 18.00
CA GLY A 264 -15.99 5.11 19.42
C GLY A 264 -14.72 4.41 19.91
N ASP A 265 -14.16 4.85 21.03
CA ASP A 265 -12.93 4.31 21.63
C ASP A 265 -11.73 4.20 20.65
N HIS A 266 -11.70 5.05 19.61
CA HIS A 266 -10.72 4.95 18.53
C HIS A 266 -9.27 5.05 19.02
N ALA A 267 -9.00 5.83 20.08
CA ALA A 267 -7.67 5.94 20.65
C ALA A 267 -7.14 4.60 21.18
N ASN A 268 -7.99 3.82 21.85
CA ASN A 268 -7.62 2.48 22.33
C ASN A 268 -7.42 1.51 21.16
N PHE A 269 -8.33 1.50 20.18
CA PHE A 269 -8.19 0.64 18.99
C PHE A 269 -6.98 0.99 18.14
N MET A 270 -6.62 2.27 18.02
CA MET A 270 -5.38 2.68 17.34
C MET A 270 -4.14 2.12 18.04
N ILE A 271 -4.11 2.15 19.38
CA ILE A 271 -3.00 1.60 20.16
C ILE A 271 -2.92 0.07 20.00
N GLN A 272 -4.07 -0.62 20.07
CA GLN A 272 -4.15 -2.07 19.88
C GLN A 272 -3.70 -2.47 18.47
N ARG A 273 -4.28 -1.84 17.44
CA ARG A 273 -3.92 -2.10 16.04
C ARG A 273 -2.43 -1.85 15.79
N LEU A 274 -1.87 -0.76 16.31
CA LEU A 274 -0.44 -0.47 16.18
C LEU A 274 0.39 -1.58 16.84
N TYR A 275 0.02 -2.02 18.04
CA TYR A 275 0.72 -3.08 18.76
C TYR A 275 0.61 -4.47 18.11
N GLU A 276 -0.55 -4.80 17.53
CA GLU A 276 -0.80 -6.10 16.91
C GLU A 276 -0.19 -6.24 15.52
N VAL A 277 -0.19 -5.15 14.74
CA VAL A 277 0.36 -5.14 13.37
C VAL A 277 1.85 -4.78 13.37
N GLN A 278 2.28 -3.93 14.31
CA GLN A 278 3.63 -3.39 14.37
C GLN A 278 4.07 -3.19 15.84
N LYS A 279 4.22 -4.31 16.56
CA LYS A 279 4.60 -4.33 17.99
C LYS A 279 5.77 -3.40 18.31
N PHE A 280 6.79 -3.42 17.46
CA PHE A 280 7.98 -2.58 17.55
C PHE A 280 8.21 -1.85 16.22
N ALA A 281 8.51 -0.55 16.31
CA ALA A 281 8.80 0.29 15.15
C ALA A 281 10.00 1.18 15.43
N ARG A 282 11.00 1.19 14.55
CA ARG A 282 12.14 2.12 14.68
C ARG A 282 11.70 3.57 14.44
N ASP A 283 12.22 4.49 15.22
CA ASP A 283 12.13 5.93 14.94
C ASP A 283 13.06 6.28 13.77
N ASN A 284 12.48 6.31 12.58
CA ASN A 284 13.24 6.60 11.36
C ASN A 284 13.72 8.05 11.24
N ILE A 285 13.18 8.99 12.04
CA ILE A 285 13.66 10.38 12.04
C ILE A 285 14.97 10.47 12.81
N THR A 286 15.03 9.85 13.99
CA THR A 286 16.26 9.80 14.79
C THR A 286 17.30 8.88 14.14
N GLY A 287 16.85 7.80 13.50
CA GLY A 287 17.73 6.80 12.90
C GLY A 287 18.33 5.84 13.95
N GLY A 288 19.53 5.32 13.69
CA GLY A 288 20.23 4.43 14.62
C GLY A 288 19.88 2.95 14.53
N LEU A 289 20.24 2.16 15.56
CA LEU A 289 20.05 0.71 15.63
C LEU A 289 20.71 -0.06 14.48
N ILE A 290 21.78 0.52 13.92
CA ILE A 290 22.56 -0.07 12.83
C ILE A 290 23.52 -1.08 13.41
N LEU A 291 23.37 -2.34 12.99
CA LEU A 291 24.26 -3.45 13.28
C LEU A 291 25.58 -3.28 12.54
N GLY A 292 26.69 -3.53 13.22
CA GLY A 292 28.03 -3.46 12.66
C GLY A 292 28.99 -4.41 13.37
N GLU A 293 30.24 -4.36 12.92
CA GLU A 293 31.37 -5.07 13.53
C GLU A 293 32.49 -4.08 13.81
N ASP A 294 33.13 -4.17 14.98
CA ASP A 294 34.33 -3.40 15.27
C ASP A 294 35.60 -4.22 15.01
N GLY A 295 36.38 -3.76 14.03
CA GLY A 295 37.64 -4.36 13.60
C GLY A 295 37.54 -5.81 13.13
N ALA A 296 38.69 -6.46 12.93
CA ALA A 296 38.78 -7.87 12.55
C ALA A 296 38.79 -8.82 13.78
N SER A 297 38.08 -8.43 14.84
CA SER A 297 38.13 -9.08 16.16
C SER A 297 36.81 -9.77 16.54
N ARG A 298 35.83 -9.78 15.63
CA ARG A 298 34.49 -10.35 15.83
C ARG A 298 33.64 -9.67 16.91
N PHE A 299 33.94 -8.43 17.25
CA PHE A 299 33.14 -7.64 18.17
C PHE A 299 31.93 -7.06 17.42
N VAL A 300 30.75 -7.21 18.00
CA VAL A 300 29.50 -6.66 17.48
C VAL A 300 29.31 -5.24 18.00
N THR A 301 28.88 -4.35 17.10
CA THR A 301 28.44 -2.99 17.44
C THR A 301 26.99 -2.75 17.01
N VAL A 302 26.27 -1.94 17.78
CA VAL A 302 24.95 -1.41 17.42
C VAL A 302 24.92 0.08 17.78
N SER A 303 24.59 0.94 16.82
CA SER A 303 24.43 2.37 17.11
C SER A 303 23.20 2.66 17.97
N THR A 304 23.27 3.72 18.79
CA THR A 304 22.12 4.19 19.59
C THR A 304 20.92 4.50 18.69
N GLY A 305 19.71 4.30 19.19
CA GLY A 305 18.48 4.63 18.46
C GLY A 305 17.25 4.57 19.35
N VAL A 306 16.07 4.75 18.75
CA VAL A 306 14.79 4.75 19.46
C VAL A 306 13.83 3.81 18.76
N ILE A 307 13.07 3.06 19.56
CA ILE A 307 11.91 2.31 19.09
C ILE A 307 10.63 2.84 19.72
N TRP A 308 9.54 2.63 19.00
CA TRP A 308 8.19 2.77 19.49
C TRP A 308 7.60 1.40 19.78
N SER A 309 6.90 1.29 20.92
CA SER A 309 5.92 0.23 21.13
C SER A 309 4.68 0.86 21.76
N ARG A 310 3.50 0.57 21.20
CA ARG A 310 2.29 1.35 21.47
C ARG A 310 2.59 2.84 21.22
N LEU A 311 2.25 3.73 22.16
CA LEU A 311 2.57 5.17 22.08
C LEU A 311 3.79 5.55 22.94
N ASN A 312 4.59 4.57 23.37
CA ASN A 312 5.77 4.81 24.19
C ASN A 312 7.04 4.71 23.35
N LYS A 313 7.97 5.64 23.58
CA LYS A 313 9.34 5.59 23.05
C LYS A 313 10.26 4.88 24.03
N PHE A 314 11.12 4.01 23.52
CA PHE A 314 12.20 3.36 24.25
C PHE A 314 13.52 3.72 23.58
N THR A 315 14.42 4.35 24.33
CA THR A 315 15.76 4.68 23.85
C THR A 315 16.69 3.50 24.11
N ILE A 316 17.42 3.10 23.08
CA ILE A 316 18.42 2.06 23.15
C ILE A 316 19.80 2.71 23.06
N SER A 317 20.65 2.44 24.05
CA SER A 317 22.04 2.87 24.07
C SER A 317 22.84 2.22 22.95
N ALA A 318 23.98 2.80 22.58
CA ALA A 318 24.92 2.10 21.72
C ALA A 318 25.43 0.83 22.43
N ILE A 319 25.66 -0.22 21.66
CA ILE A 319 26.24 -1.49 22.12
C ILE A 319 27.59 -1.63 21.44
N ASP A 320 28.63 -1.86 22.22
CA ASP A 320 29.97 -2.16 21.73
C ASP A 320 30.62 -3.24 22.60
N THR A 321 30.81 -4.40 21.99
CA THR A 321 31.30 -5.60 22.67
C THR A 321 32.83 -5.69 22.69
N ASP A 322 33.55 -4.69 22.15
CA ASP A 322 35.00 -4.61 22.33
C ASP A 322 35.33 -4.46 23.82
N THR A 323 36.11 -5.41 24.32
CA THR A 323 36.66 -5.42 25.67
C THR A 323 37.60 -4.23 25.97
N GLY A 324 38.12 -3.56 24.94
CA GLY A 324 38.87 -2.30 25.04
C GLY A 324 38.01 -1.02 24.99
N GLY A 325 36.71 -1.17 24.72
CA GLY A 325 35.70 -0.11 24.62
C GLY A 325 34.70 -0.13 25.78
N ALA A 326 33.40 -0.20 25.47
CA ALA A 326 32.31 -0.24 26.46
C ALA A 326 32.21 -1.61 27.20
N ALA A 327 32.81 -2.66 26.63
CA ALA A 327 32.78 -4.03 27.14
C ALA A 327 31.35 -4.59 27.33
N ASP A 328 30.42 -4.20 26.46
CA ASP A 328 29.09 -4.76 26.43
C ASP A 328 29.13 -6.25 26.06
N THR A 329 28.03 -6.95 26.32
CA THR A 329 27.89 -8.36 25.94
C THR A 329 26.55 -8.57 25.26
N PHE A 330 26.46 -9.61 24.44
CA PHE A 330 25.21 -10.10 23.89
C PHE A 330 24.95 -11.53 24.33
N GLU A 331 23.73 -11.99 24.10
CA GLU A 331 23.30 -13.34 24.43
C GLU A 331 23.07 -14.15 23.16
N THR A 332 23.28 -15.46 23.23
CA THR A 332 23.05 -16.36 22.09
C THR A 332 22.11 -17.50 22.47
N TYR A 333 21.23 -17.85 21.55
CA TYR A 333 20.41 -19.05 21.65
C TYR A 333 20.88 -20.11 20.67
N LYS A 334 20.99 -21.34 21.15
CA LYS A 334 21.27 -22.54 20.35
C LYS A 334 20.37 -23.69 20.77
N HIS A 335 20.14 -24.65 19.89
CA HIS A 335 19.51 -25.91 20.28
C HIS A 335 20.52 -26.82 20.98
N VAL A 336 20.03 -27.51 22.01
CA VAL A 336 20.66 -28.68 22.60
C VAL A 336 19.58 -29.75 22.68
N SER A 337 19.76 -30.83 21.92
CA SER A 337 18.73 -31.89 21.77
C SER A 337 17.34 -31.34 21.41
N GLY A 338 17.29 -30.39 20.48
CA GLY A 338 16.05 -29.79 19.96
C GLY A 338 15.39 -28.75 20.86
N THR A 339 16.03 -28.34 21.96
CA THR A 339 15.51 -27.30 22.86
C THR A 339 16.45 -26.09 22.90
N PHE A 340 15.89 -24.89 22.82
CA PHE A 340 16.65 -23.64 22.96
C PHE A 340 17.33 -23.55 24.33
N THR A 341 18.64 -23.31 24.30
CA THR A 341 19.51 -23.07 25.45
C THR A 341 20.21 -21.73 25.29
N LEU A 342 20.12 -20.89 26.32
CA LEU A 342 20.72 -19.55 26.36
C LEU A 342 22.20 -19.62 26.77
N THR A 343 23.03 -18.80 26.13
CA THR A 343 24.40 -18.48 26.55
C THR A 343 24.52 -16.97 26.75
N THR A 344 24.96 -16.52 27.92
CA THR A 344 25.08 -15.10 28.27
C THR A 344 26.54 -14.65 28.31
N GLY A 345 26.77 -13.33 28.34
CA GLY A 345 28.12 -12.75 28.49
C GLY A 345 29.03 -12.94 27.27
N VAL A 346 28.45 -13.07 26.08
CA VAL A 346 29.22 -13.27 24.84
C VAL A 346 29.74 -11.93 24.34
N THR A 347 31.03 -11.86 24.02
CA THR A 347 31.68 -10.65 23.50
C THR A 347 32.07 -10.76 22.03
N THR A 348 32.28 -11.98 21.52
CA THR A 348 32.60 -12.19 20.10
C THR A 348 31.60 -13.09 19.41
N TRP A 349 31.21 -12.75 18.18
CA TRP A 349 30.33 -13.61 17.40
C TRP A 349 31.03 -14.93 16.99
N PRO A 350 30.29 -16.06 16.95
CA PRO A 350 30.84 -17.38 16.66
C PRO A 350 31.02 -17.59 15.15
N ASN A 351 32.13 -18.21 14.76
CA ASN A 351 32.52 -18.31 13.35
C ASN A 351 32.78 -19.75 12.86
N THR A 352 32.30 -20.78 13.58
CA THR A 352 32.62 -22.19 13.27
C THR A 352 31.42 -23.12 13.18
N HIS A 353 30.24 -22.68 13.60
CA HIS A 353 29.06 -23.54 13.72
C HIS A 353 27.82 -22.84 13.14
N TYR A 354 26.88 -23.65 12.66
CA TYR A 354 25.48 -23.28 12.48
C TYR A 354 24.61 -24.17 13.39
N ASP A 355 23.31 -23.91 13.49
CA ASP A 355 22.39 -24.68 14.32
C ASP A 355 21.40 -25.43 13.42
N ASP A 356 21.35 -26.76 13.48
CA ASP A 356 20.47 -27.54 12.58
C ASP A 356 19.03 -27.70 13.10
N GLY A 357 18.67 -27.00 14.19
CA GLY A 357 17.39 -27.12 14.90
C GLY A 357 17.39 -28.21 15.96
N THR A 358 18.46 -29.01 16.07
CA THR A 358 18.65 -30.02 17.12
C THR A 358 19.86 -29.69 17.99
N ASP A 359 21.01 -29.47 17.38
CA ASP A 359 22.27 -29.16 18.05
C ASP A 359 23.13 -28.21 17.18
N LEU A 360 24.18 -27.63 17.77
CA LEU A 360 25.20 -26.93 16.98
C LEU A 360 26.02 -27.92 16.15
N VAL A 361 26.14 -27.63 14.86
CA VAL A 361 26.91 -28.44 13.90
C VAL A 361 28.14 -27.67 13.46
N LEU A 362 29.30 -28.32 13.52
CA LEU A 362 30.56 -27.77 13.03
C LEU A 362 30.48 -27.62 11.51
N MET A 363 30.72 -26.42 11.00
CA MET A 363 30.70 -26.13 9.56
C MET A 363 31.82 -26.87 8.81
N ASP A 364 31.69 -27.04 7.50
CA ASP A 364 32.79 -27.49 6.64
C ASP A 364 33.71 -26.32 6.23
N SER A 365 34.92 -26.65 5.79
CA SER A 365 35.84 -25.64 5.28
C SER A 365 35.24 -24.92 4.07
N ASN A 366 35.49 -23.61 3.96
CA ASN A 366 35.00 -22.75 2.87
C ASN A 366 33.46 -22.69 2.74
N LYS A 367 32.73 -22.82 3.84
CA LYS A 367 31.28 -22.58 3.88
C LYS A 367 30.93 -21.28 4.58
N TYR A 368 29.74 -20.77 4.26
CA TYR A 368 29.15 -19.56 4.82
C TYR A 368 27.91 -19.90 5.65
N ALA A 369 27.61 -19.13 6.69
CA ALA A 369 26.38 -19.25 7.47
C ALA A 369 25.93 -17.87 8.00
N ASN A 370 24.68 -17.79 8.46
CA ASN A 370 24.08 -16.57 9.00
C ASN A 370 24.14 -16.53 10.52
N LEU A 371 24.18 -15.31 11.06
CA LEU A 371 23.86 -14.98 12.45
C LEU A 371 22.79 -13.89 12.43
N TRP A 372 21.67 -14.15 13.10
CA TRP A 372 20.50 -13.28 13.14
C TRP A 372 20.50 -12.49 14.44
N PHE A 373 20.46 -11.16 14.35
CA PHE A 373 20.52 -10.30 15.52
C PHE A 373 19.16 -9.64 15.80
N TYR A 374 18.71 -9.80 17.03
CA TYR A 374 17.48 -9.25 17.58
C TYR A 374 17.82 -8.33 18.74
N LEU A 375 17.02 -7.29 18.91
CA LEU A 375 17.19 -6.33 19.98
C LEU A 375 15.93 -6.32 20.84
N ASP A 376 16.11 -6.42 22.16
CA ASP A 376 15.01 -6.31 23.10
C ASP A 376 14.62 -4.85 23.33
N SER A 377 13.38 -4.63 23.77
CA SER A 377 12.90 -3.29 24.09
C SER A 377 13.61 -2.62 25.27
N ASP A 378 14.32 -3.39 26.09
CA ASP A 378 15.13 -2.92 27.23
C ASP A 378 16.62 -2.69 26.87
N GLY A 379 17.02 -3.03 25.64
CA GLY A 379 18.36 -2.76 25.11
C GLY A 379 19.30 -3.96 25.03
N ASP A 380 18.86 -5.14 25.45
CA ASP A 380 19.69 -6.35 25.34
C ASP A 380 19.79 -6.85 23.89
N LEU A 381 21.01 -7.20 23.46
CA LEU A 381 21.27 -7.79 22.15
C LEU A 381 21.24 -9.31 22.21
N VAL A 382 20.49 -9.92 21.30
CA VAL A 382 20.30 -11.37 21.23
C VAL A 382 20.65 -11.87 19.83
N MET A 383 21.41 -12.95 19.74
CA MET A 383 21.77 -13.58 18.49
C MET A 383 21.23 -15.02 18.40
N LEU A 384 20.65 -15.35 17.25
CA LEU A 384 20.29 -16.71 16.87
C LEU A 384 21.18 -17.16 15.71
N TYR A 385 21.65 -18.40 15.77
CA TYR A 385 22.37 -19.01 14.66
C TYR A 385 21.46 -19.20 13.44
N GLY A 386 22.03 -19.12 12.25
CA GLY A 386 21.38 -19.59 11.02
C GLY A 386 21.22 -21.11 11.02
N THR A 387 20.30 -21.60 10.18
CA THR A 387 19.86 -23.00 10.22
C THR A 387 20.66 -23.97 9.35
N ALA A 388 21.58 -23.43 8.54
CA ALA A 388 22.35 -24.21 7.57
C ALA A 388 23.70 -23.56 7.24
N GLN A 389 24.48 -24.26 6.43
CA GLN A 389 25.71 -23.75 5.82
C GLN A 389 25.61 -23.78 4.28
N TYR A 390 26.33 -22.86 3.62
CA TYR A 390 26.21 -22.60 2.19
C TYR A 390 27.56 -22.55 1.48
N ASN A 391 27.56 -22.86 0.17
CA ASN A 391 28.77 -22.84 -0.67
C ASN A 391 29.24 -21.43 -1.04
N LYS A 392 28.35 -20.44 -1.02
CA LYS A 392 28.59 -19.05 -1.41
C LYS A 392 27.84 -18.12 -0.45
N SER A 393 28.36 -16.93 -0.20
CA SER A 393 27.71 -15.90 0.61
C SER A 393 26.32 -15.53 0.06
N THR A 394 26.21 -15.40 -1.26
CA THR A 394 24.94 -15.10 -1.95
C THR A 394 23.85 -16.16 -1.77
N LEU A 395 24.21 -17.42 -1.44
CA LEU A 395 23.22 -18.44 -1.09
C LEU A 395 22.81 -18.34 0.39
N ALA A 396 23.71 -17.90 1.27
CA ALA A 396 23.37 -17.59 2.65
C ALA A 396 22.44 -16.37 2.72
N GLU A 397 22.56 -15.40 1.81
CA GLU A 397 21.64 -14.26 1.71
C GLU A 397 20.18 -14.65 1.47
N LEU A 398 19.92 -15.84 0.94
CA LEU A 398 18.57 -16.36 0.68
C LEU A 398 17.94 -17.04 1.90
N GLU A 399 18.70 -17.25 2.98
CA GLU A 399 18.14 -17.77 4.23
C GLU A 399 17.20 -16.73 4.84
N SER A 400 15.99 -17.15 5.19
CA SER A 400 15.06 -16.36 6.01
C SER A 400 15.41 -16.47 7.49
N PRO A 401 15.03 -15.49 8.33
CA PRO A 401 15.16 -15.63 9.78
C PRO A 401 14.53 -16.94 10.29
N PRO A 402 15.10 -17.59 11.33
CA PRO A 402 14.57 -18.82 11.87
C PRO A 402 13.08 -18.70 12.19
N SER A 403 12.27 -19.66 11.70
CA SER A 403 10.81 -19.66 11.91
C SER A 403 10.42 -20.07 13.33
N THR A 404 11.28 -20.83 13.99
CA THR A 404 11.20 -21.14 15.42
C THR A 404 12.16 -20.23 16.17
N ILE A 405 11.64 -19.46 17.12
CA ILE A 405 12.41 -18.54 17.95
C ILE A 405 12.04 -18.70 19.44
N PRO A 406 12.95 -18.42 20.38
CA PRO A 406 12.64 -18.45 21.81
C PRO A 406 11.49 -17.51 22.17
N LEU A 407 10.74 -17.84 23.23
CA LEU A 407 9.61 -17.04 23.71
C LEU A 407 10.01 -15.59 24.04
N ARG A 408 11.23 -15.39 24.59
CA ARG A 408 11.78 -14.05 24.83
C ARG A 408 11.83 -13.24 23.53
N VAL A 409 12.39 -13.84 22.47
CA VAL A 409 12.58 -13.18 21.19
C VAL A 409 11.25 -12.84 20.51
N SER A 410 10.26 -13.74 20.56
CA SER A 410 8.93 -13.47 20.02
C SER A 410 8.11 -12.45 20.83
N THR A 411 8.43 -12.29 22.10
CA THR A 411 7.66 -11.43 23.02
C THR A 411 8.24 -10.02 23.14
N HIS A 412 9.55 -9.93 23.33
CA HIS A 412 10.27 -8.73 23.77
C HIS A 412 11.21 -8.12 22.73
N SER A 413 11.50 -8.86 21.65
CA SER A 413 12.53 -8.47 20.69
C SER A 413 11.98 -8.21 19.29
N PHE A 414 12.80 -7.57 18.47
CA PHE A 414 12.58 -7.39 17.04
C PHE A 414 13.90 -7.60 16.29
N LEU A 415 13.83 -8.06 15.05
CA LEU A 415 15.00 -8.27 14.21
C LEU A 415 15.61 -6.91 13.84
N ILE A 416 16.93 -6.77 13.94
CA ILE A 416 17.66 -5.55 13.53
C ILE A 416 18.56 -5.76 12.31
N GLY A 417 18.96 -7.02 12.06
CA GLY A 417 19.81 -7.37 10.94
C GLY A 417 20.33 -8.79 11.00
N ARG A 418 21.24 -9.09 10.06
CA ARG A 418 22.01 -10.33 10.02
C ARG A 418 23.46 -10.06 9.70
N MET A 419 24.33 -10.99 10.10
CA MET A 419 25.71 -11.09 9.64
C MET A 419 25.90 -12.41 8.90
N ILE A 420 26.57 -12.34 7.75
CA ILE A 420 27.04 -13.51 7.00
C ILE A 420 28.53 -13.68 7.27
N PHE A 421 28.96 -14.89 7.62
CA PHE A 421 30.37 -15.16 7.87
C PHE A 421 30.83 -16.43 7.17
N LYS A 422 32.11 -16.46 6.80
CA LYS A 422 32.80 -17.67 6.34
C LYS A 422 33.42 -18.41 7.52
N LYS A 423 33.39 -19.75 7.51
CA LYS A 423 33.99 -20.57 8.57
C LYS A 423 35.43 -20.11 8.89
N SER A 424 35.70 -19.89 10.17
CA SER A 424 36.98 -19.48 10.74
C SER A 424 37.48 -18.08 10.33
N SER A 425 36.66 -17.28 9.63
CA SER A 425 36.99 -15.87 9.34
C SER A 425 36.99 -15.03 10.62
N SER A 426 37.85 -14.02 10.70
CA SER A 426 37.90 -13.06 11.80
C SER A 426 37.08 -11.79 11.53
N SER A 427 36.51 -11.67 10.34
CA SER A 427 35.58 -10.60 9.96
C SER A 427 34.34 -11.18 9.29
N THR A 428 33.25 -10.43 9.36
CA THR A 428 32.03 -10.67 8.59
C THR A 428 32.30 -10.57 7.09
N GLU A 429 31.57 -11.36 6.31
CA GLU A 429 31.53 -11.27 4.85
C GLU A 429 30.55 -10.17 4.43
N GLU A 430 29.40 -10.11 5.09
CA GLU A 430 28.35 -9.12 4.83
C GLU A 430 27.56 -8.84 6.11
N ILE A 431 27.10 -7.60 6.27
CA ILE A 431 26.20 -7.18 7.34
C ILE A 431 25.00 -6.51 6.68
N ASN A 432 23.79 -7.01 6.93
CA ASN A 432 22.56 -6.42 6.42
C ASN A 432 21.69 -5.93 7.57
N SER A 433 21.22 -4.68 7.50
CA SER A 433 20.18 -4.18 8.40
C SER A 433 18.80 -4.40 7.81
N VAL A 434 17.80 -4.65 8.65
CA VAL A 434 16.39 -4.70 8.21
C VAL A 434 15.78 -3.31 8.00
N PHE A 435 16.47 -2.26 8.44
CA PHE A 435 15.98 -0.87 8.36
C PHE A 435 16.42 -0.15 7.10
N ASP A 436 17.30 -0.76 6.30
CA ASP A 436 17.72 -0.16 5.04
C ASP A 436 16.60 -0.22 4.01
N THR A 437 16.36 0.90 3.34
CA THR A 437 15.70 0.91 2.04
C THR A 437 16.55 0.08 1.10
N VAL A 438 16.13 -1.16 0.84
CA VAL A 438 16.74 -2.02 -0.18
C VAL A 438 16.64 -1.29 -1.52
N PHE A 439 17.71 -0.63 -1.95
CA PHE A 439 17.94 -0.45 -3.37
C PHE A 439 18.32 -1.83 -3.88
N SER A 440 17.35 -2.44 -4.57
CA SER A 440 17.49 -3.75 -5.22
C SER A 440 18.90 -3.91 -5.76
N PRO A 441 19.61 -5.00 -5.42
CA PRO A 441 20.99 -5.20 -5.82
C PRO A 441 21.12 -5.03 -7.32
N THR A 442 22.23 -4.39 -7.71
CA THR A 442 22.67 -4.21 -9.09
C THR A 442 22.32 -5.46 -9.88
N LEU A 443 21.47 -5.30 -10.90
CA LEU A 443 21.32 -6.28 -11.97
C LEU A 443 22.70 -6.81 -12.30
N VAL A 444 22.86 -8.13 -12.40
CA VAL A 444 24.10 -8.81 -12.75
C VAL A 444 24.73 -8.09 -13.95
N SER A 445 25.65 -7.16 -13.68
CA SER A 445 26.25 -6.30 -14.71
C SER A 445 27.34 -7.04 -15.46
N ASP A 446 27.79 -8.16 -14.89
CA ASP A 446 28.79 -9.05 -15.43
C ASP A 446 28.21 -10.47 -15.52
N HIS A 447 28.16 -10.99 -16.74
CA HIS A 447 27.61 -12.32 -17.04
C HIS A 447 28.42 -13.44 -16.37
N GLY A 448 29.68 -13.17 -15.98
CA GLY A 448 30.53 -14.11 -15.25
C GLY A 448 30.04 -14.47 -13.84
N ASN A 449 29.09 -13.72 -13.28
CA ASN A 449 28.54 -13.96 -11.93
C ASN A 449 27.32 -14.90 -11.91
N LEU A 450 26.85 -15.38 -13.06
CA LEU A 450 25.78 -16.38 -13.13
C LEU A 450 26.33 -17.78 -12.75
N GLY A 451 25.60 -18.51 -11.91
CA GLY A 451 25.88 -19.93 -11.69
C GLY A 451 25.52 -20.76 -12.93
N GLY A 452 26.25 -21.86 -13.18
CA GLY A 452 25.97 -22.78 -14.29
C GLY A 452 26.60 -22.39 -15.64
N LEU A 453 27.51 -21.40 -15.67
CA LEU A 453 28.23 -21.03 -16.91
C LEU A 453 29.08 -22.17 -17.51
N SER A 454 29.49 -23.13 -16.68
CA SER A 454 30.19 -24.34 -17.11
C SER A 454 29.25 -25.49 -17.44
N ASP A 455 27.95 -25.32 -17.20
CA ASP A 455 26.97 -26.38 -17.41
C ASP A 455 26.69 -26.47 -18.91
N ASP A 456 26.74 -27.69 -19.44
CA ASP A 456 26.41 -27.96 -20.83
C ASP A 456 24.96 -28.42 -20.97
N ASP A 457 24.04 -27.59 -20.46
CA ASP A 457 22.59 -27.80 -20.53
C ASP A 457 21.97 -27.16 -21.80
N HIS A 458 22.78 -26.44 -22.57
CA HIS A 458 22.41 -25.82 -23.84
C HIS A 458 22.86 -26.69 -25.04
N ILE A 459 22.12 -27.77 -25.27
CA ILE A 459 22.37 -28.73 -26.36
C ILE A 459 22.26 -28.14 -27.79
N GLN A 460 21.86 -26.87 -27.93
CA GLN A 460 21.63 -26.20 -29.21
C GLN A 460 22.92 -25.75 -29.92
N TYR A 461 24.05 -25.63 -29.22
CA TYR A 461 25.31 -25.12 -29.78
C TYR A 461 26.42 -26.17 -29.83
N ILE A 462 27.46 -25.92 -30.62
CA ILE A 462 28.68 -26.74 -30.59
C ILE A 462 29.55 -26.28 -29.42
N LEU A 463 30.29 -27.20 -28.79
CA LEU A 463 31.25 -26.86 -27.75
C LEU A 463 32.52 -26.28 -28.38
N GLU A 464 33.15 -25.31 -27.71
CA GLU A 464 34.41 -24.70 -28.16
C GLU A 464 35.55 -25.72 -28.25
N ASP A 465 35.49 -26.77 -27.42
CA ASP A 465 36.48 -27.85 -27.39
C ASP A 465 36.30 -28.86 -28.55
N GLY A 466 35.22 -28.73 -29.34
CA GLY A 466 34.92 -29.58 -30.48
C GLY A 466 34.53 -31.02 -30.13
N SER A 467 34.25 -31.33 -28.85
CA SER A 467 33.91 -32.69 -28.41
C SER A 467 32.51 -33.15 -28.86
N ARG A 468 31.62 -32.20 -29.18
CA ARG A 468 30.26 -32.46 -29.67
C ARG A 468 30.25 -32.58 -31.20
N ALA A 469 29.73 -33.69 -31.72
CA ALA A 469 29.51 -33.87 -33.15
C ALA A 469 28.15 -33.29 -33.58
N PHE A 470 28.07 -32.75 -34.81
CA PHE A 470 26.78 -32.46 -35.45
C PHE A 470 26.07 -33.77 -35.80
N SER A 471 24.76 -33.87 -35.50
CA SER A 471 23.94 -35.06 -35.77
C SER A 471 23.32 -35.07 -37.18
N GLY A 472 23.38 -33.96 -37.90
CA GLY A 472 22.84 -33.79 -39.25
C GLY A 472 23.85 -33.17 -40.22
N ASN A 473 23.44 -33.06 -41.48
CA ASN A 473 24.23 -32.39 -42.51
C ASN A 473 24.34 -30.90 -42.19
N LEU A 474 25.54 -30.34 -42.38
CA LEU A 474 25.78 -28.91 -42.20
C LEU A 474 25.63 -28.18 -43.54
N ASP A 475 24.70 -27.24 -43.59
CA ASP A 475 24.56 -26.29 -44.70
C ASP A 475 25.16 -24.94 -44.27
N MET A 476 26.28 -24.56 -44.88
CA MET A 476 26.95 -23.28 -44.62
C MET A 476 26.44 -22.16 -45.55
N GLY A 477 25.46 -22.44 -46.40
CA GLY A 477 24.99 -21.53 -47.44
C GLY A 477 26.13 -21.16 -48.40
N THR A 478 26.32 -19.86 -48.62
CA THR A 478 27.41 -19.32 -49.45
C THR A 478 28.69 -18.99 -48.65
N ASN A 479 28.76 -19.36 -47.38
CA ASN A 479 29.90 -19.04 -46.52
C ASN A 479 31.07 -20.01 -46.73
N ASN A 480 32.29 -19.48 -46.66
CA ASN A 480 33.51 -20.28 -46.71
C ASN A 480 33.81 -20.91 -45.35
N ILE A 481 34.28 -22.17 -45.36
CA ILE A 481 34.93 -22.78 -44.19
C ILE A 481 36.45 -22.61 -44.36
N THR A 482 37.07 -21.81 -43.49
CA THR A 482 38.52 -21.54 -43.53
C THR A 482 39.25 -22.36 -42.46
N ASN A 483 40.56 -22.57 -42.63
CA ASN A 483 41.42 -23.30 -41.69
C ASN A 483 40.97 -24.74 -41.36
N VAL A 484 40.36 -25.46 -42.31
CA VAL A 484 40.07 -26.89 -42.16
C VAL A 484 41.40 -27.66 -42.18
N GLY A 485 41.86 -28.11 -41.01
CA GLY A 485 43.14 -28.80 -40.87
C GLY A 485 43.18 -30.17 -41.57
N THR A 486 42.18 -31.01 -41.34
CA THR A 486 42.04 -32.32 -42.01
C THR A 486 40.57 -32.58 -42.29
N TYR A 487 40.24 -32.82 -43.55
CA TYR A 487 38.96 -33.42 -43.94
C TYR A 487 39.17 -34.93 -44.12
N SER A 488 38.60 -35.71 -43.21
CA SER A 488 38.64 -37.18 -43.25
C SER A 488 37.22 -37.72 -43.45
N GLY A 489 36.67 -37.49 -44.64
CA GLY A 489 35.35 -37.96 -45.06
C GLY A 489 35.41 -38.51 -46.49
N GLY A 490 34.28 -39.03 -47.00
CA GLY A 490 34.17 -39.58 -48.36
C GLY A 490 34.41 -38.55 -49.49
N ALA A 491 33.85 -38.80 -50.68
CA ALA A 491 34.07 -37.94 -51.84
C ALA A 491 33.73 -36.46 -51.58
N ILE A 492 34.64 -35.55 -51.91
CA ILE A 492 34.38 -34.10 -51.97
C ILE A 492 33.86 -33.80 -53.38
N THR A 493 32.60 -33.40 -53.49
CA THR A 493 32.02 -32.92 -54.75
C THR A 493 32.07 -31.40 -54.78
N ALA A 494 33.12 -30.82 -55.37
CA ALA A 494 33.22 -29.37 -55.56
C ALA A 494 32.64 -28.96 -56.93
N THR A 495 31.69 -28.02 -56.94
CA THR A 495 31.10 -27.47 -58.18
C THR A 495 32.01 -26.42 -58.85
N SER A 496 32.91 -25.82 -58.08
CA SER A 496 33.97 -24.93 -58.58
C SER A 496 35.18 -25.00 -57.65
N ILE A 497 36.36 -25.24 -58.22
CA ILE A 497 37.64 -25.02 -57.54
C ILE A 497 38.13 -23.67 -58.08
N ASP A 498 38.53 -22.75 -57.20
CA ASP A 498 39.05 -21.46 -57.66
C ASP A 498 40.29 -21.62 -58.56
N ALA A 499 40.64 -20.57 -59.30
CA ALA A 499 41.73 -20.61 -60.29
C ALA A 499 43.13 -20.80 -59.69
N SER A 500 43.26 -20.88 -58.36
CA SER A 500 44.49 -21.25 -57.66
C SER A 500 44.47 -22.71 -57.17
N GLY A 501 43.44 -23.46 -57.59
CA GLY A 501 43.03 -24.80 -57.22
C GLY A 501 44.02 -25.93 -57.47
N ASN A 502 45.15 -25.90 -56.77
CA ASN A 502 46.02 -27.04 -56.63
C ASN A 502 45.32 -28.12 -55.78
N ILE A 503 44.59 -29.03 -56.43
CA ILE A 503 44.32 -30.33 -55.82
C ILE A 503 45.62 -31.12 -55.86
N THR A 504 46.35 -31.11 -54.76
CA THR A 504 47.43 -32.08 -54.55
C THR A 504 46.78 -33.41 -54.19
N ALA A 505 46.41 -34.21 -55.19
CA ALA A 505 45.98 -35.57 -54.97
C ALA A 505 47.22 -36.42 -54.63
N GLN A 506 47.65 -36.38 -53.38
CA GLN A 506 48.65 -37.31 -52.88
C GLN A 506 47.96 -38.68 -52.74
N ALA A 507 48.35 -39.64 -53.57
CA ALA A 507 47.97 -41.02 -53.33
C ALA A 507 48.49 -41.42 -51.95
N ALA A 508 47.60 -41.91 -51.07
CA ALA A 508 48.02 -42.51 -49.81
C ALA A 508 49.05 -43.61 -50.11
N SER A 509 50.11 -43.71 -49.30
CA SER A 509 51.12 -44.76 -49.44
C SER A 509 50.44 -46.13 -49.52
N GLY A 510 50.56 -46.82 -50.65
CA GLY A 510 49.95 -48.14 -50.89
C GLY A 510 48.74 -48.20 -51.83
N ALA A 511 48.34 -47.09 -52.48
CA ALA A 511 47.31 -47.15 -53.52
C ALA A 511 47.89 -47.60 -54.88
N SER A 512 47.43 -48.74 -55.41
CA SER A 512 47.98 -49.37 -56.64
C SER A 512 47.50 -48.78 -57.97
N VAL A 513 46.55 -47.84 -57.99
CA VAL A 513 46.05 -47.23 -59.25
C VAL A 513 45.59 -45.78 -59.01
N MET A 514 46.18 -44.82 -59.71
CA MET A 514 45.65 -43.45 -59.86
C MET A 514 44.79 -43.39 -61.13
N ARG A 515 43.46 -43.34 -60.99
CA ARG A 515 42.53 -43.24 -62.13
C ARG A 515 41.99 -41.82 -62.25
N LEU A 516 42.71 -40.93 -62.95
CA LEU A 516 42.16 -39.65 -63.40
C LEU A 516 41.40 -39.86 -64.72
N ILE A 517 40.07 -39.92 -64.67
CA ILE A 517 39.24 -39.75 -65.88
C ILE A 517 39.02 -38.24 -66.03
N ARG A 518 39.82 -37.57 -66.87
CA ARG A 518 39.38 -36.30 -67.46
C ARG A 518 39.16 -36.48 -68.94
N ASN A 519 37.95 -36.14 -69.38
CA ASN A 519 37.60 -35.94 -70.77
C ASN A 519 38.26 -34.60 -71.19
N LEU A 520 39.48 -34.67 -71.70
CA LEU A 520 40.27 -33.49 -72.07
C LEU A 520 39.72 -32.96 -73.40
N VAL A 521 38.86 -31.94 -73.35
CA VAL A 521 38.40 -31.21 -74.54
C VAL A 521 39.06 -29.84 -74.50
N GLY A 522 40.13 -29.66 -75.28
CA GLY A 522 40.78 -28.36 -75.47
C GLY A 522 42.21 -28.46 -75.96
N ASP A 523 42.44 -27.99 -77.19
CA ASP A 523 43.74 -27.88 -77.83
C ASP A 523 44.70 -27.02 -76.97
N ASN A 524 45.86 -27.57 -76.59
CA ASN A 524 47.01 -26.94 -75.89
C ASN A 524 47.14 -27.06 -74.35
N THR A 525 46.59 -28.07 -73.69
CA THR A 525 47.04 -28.40 -72.30
C THR A 525 48.18 -29.43 -72.32
N GLN A 526 49.40 -29.00 -71.99
CA GLN A 526 50.51 -29.91 -71.72
C GLN A 526 50.31 -30.58 -70.36
N LEU A 527 50.10 -31.90 -70.33
CA LEU A 527 50.17 -32.69 -69.11
C LEU A 527 51.65 -33.02 -68.84
N GLN A 528 52.26 -32.36 -67.87
CA GLN A 528 53.59 -32.73 -67.39
C GLN A 528 53.45 -33.82 -66.33
N PHE A 529 53.85 -35.05 -66.67
CA PHE A 529 54.01 -36.14 -65.70
C PHE A 529 55.46 -36.15 -65.23
N LYS A 530 55.71 -35.93 -63.94
CA LYS A 530 57.02 -36.15 -63.32
C LYS A 530 56.84 -37.14 -62.18
N LEU A 531 57.12 -38.42 -62.43
CA LEU A 531 56.95 -39.49 -61.45
C LEU A 531 58.19 -40.39 -61.46
N ALA A 532 58.88 -40.44 -60.32
CA ALA A 532 60.05 -41.28 -60.10
C ALA A 532 59.63 -42.59 -59.40
N GLY A 533 60.08 -43.75 -59.91
CA GLY A 533 60.12 -45.00 -59.14
C GLY A 533 58.96 -46.00 -59.29
N ALA A 534 58.39 -46.21 -60.48
CA ALA A 534 57.44 -47.31 -60.74
C ALA A 534 58.09 -48.42 -61.59
N GLU A 535 57.86 -49.70 -61.25
CA GLU A 535 58.50 -50.89 -61.87
C GLU A 535 57.76 -51.47 -63.10
N GLU A 536 56.56 -51.01 -63.45
CA GLU A 536 55.87 -51.42 -64.69
C GLU A 536 54.81 -50.37 -65.10
N TRP A 537 54.70 -50.06 -66.40
CA TRP A 537 53.88 -48.96 -66.92
C TRP A 537 52.78 -49.44 -67.88
N HIS A 538 51.55 -48.99 -67.65
CA HIS A 538 50.45 -49.13 -68.62
C HIS A 538 49.78 -47.77 -68.85
N ILE A 539 50.10 -47.10 -69.97
CA ILE A 539 49.46 -45.83 -70.38
C ILE A 539 48.44 -46.14 -71.48
N GLY A 540 47.14 -46.06 -71.17
CA GLY A 540 46.06 -46.17 -72.14
C GLY A 540 45.55 -44.80 -72.55
N VAL A 541 45.67 -44.45 -73.84
CA VAL A 541 45.09 -43.21 -74.38
C VAL A 541 43.85 -43.55 -75.21
N SER A 542 42.70 -42.98 -74.86
CA SER A 542 41.43 -43.15 -75.58
C SER A 542 40.94 -41.79 -76.10
N GLY A 543 41.04 -41.56 -77.40
CA GLY A 543 40.55 -40.34 -78.07
C GLY A 543 40.54 -40.51 -79.59
N SER A 544 39.55 -39.93 -80.27
CA SER A 544 39.19 -40.22 -81.67
C SER A 544 39.76 -39.24 -82.72
N SER A 545 40.86 -38.55 -82.44
CA SER A 545 41.46 -37.57 -83.37
C SER A 545 42.96 -37.77 -83.47
N PRO A 546 43.60 -37.46 -84.62
CA PRO A 546 45.02 -37.73 -84.87
C PRO A 546 45.90 -36.74 -84.11
N GLY A 547 45.90 -36.81 -82.78
CA GLY A 547 46.86 -36.12 -81.93
C GLY A 547 48.19 -36.86 -81.95
N VAL A 548 49.28 -36.16 -82.23
CA VAL A 548 50.64 -36.68 -82.07
C VAL A 548 50.90 -36.86 -80.58
N LEU A 549 51.16 -38.11 -80.13
CA LEU A 549 51.69 -38.36 -78.79
C LEU A 549 53.22 -38.27 -78.86
N ALA A 550 53.79 -37.25 -78.21
CA ALA A 550 55.23 -37.04 -78.15
C ALA A 550 55.75 -37.31 -76.75
N PHE A 551 56.71 -38.24 -76.64
CA PHE A 551 57.50 -38.46 -75.44
C PHE A 551 58.88 -37.84 -75.64
N ASN A 552 59.25 -36.84 -74.84
CA ASN A 552 60.48 -36.07 -75.04
C ASN A 552 61.67 -36.55 -74.19
N ASP A 553 61.46 -37.52 -73.29
CA ASP A 553 62.48 -38.09 -72.41
C ASP A 553 62.92 -39.47 -72.89
N ALA A 554 64.15 -39.88 -72.53
CA ALA A 554 64.71 -41.18 -72.87
C ALA A 554 64.10 -42.31 -72.01
N PHE A 555 63.65 -43.38 -72.65
CA PHE A 555 63.14 -44.58 -71.96
C PHE A 555 64.30 -45.52 -71.60
N ASN A 556 64.36 -45.99 -70.35
CA ASN A 556 65.44 -46.86 -69.87
C ASN A 556 64.88 -48.16 -69.30
N GLY A 557 64.85 -49.22 -70.11
CA GLY A 557 64.34 -50.53 -69.69
C GLY A 557 62.81 -50.68 -69.72
N ASP A 558 62.08 -49.70 -70.25
CA ASP A 558 60.62 -49.73 -70.31
C ASP A 558 60.08 -50.50 -71.53
N VAL A 559 58.93 -51.15 -71.35
CA VAL A 559 58.11 -51.71 -72.45
C VAL A 559 57.04 -50.68 -72.82
N VAL A 560 57.08 -50.17 -74.05
CA VAL A 560 56.04 -49.28 -74.57
C VAL A 560 55.07 -50.09 -75.44
N THR A 561 53.82 -50.17 -75.03
CA THR A 561 52.76 -50.91 -75.76
C THR A 561 51.81 -49.95 -76.45
N ILE A 562 51.86 -49.91 -77.79
CA ILE A 562 50.93 -49.10 -78.60
C ILE A 562 49.76 -49.98 -79.04
N THR A 563 48.55 -49.60 -78.66
CA THR A 563 47.35 -50.46 -78.81
C THR A 563 46.37 -50.02 -79.91
N ARG A 564 46.43 -48.79 -80.46
CA ARG A 564 45.58 -48.34 -81.61
C ARG A 564 46.29 -47.30 -82.50
N GLY A 565 46.02 -47.33 -83.82
CA GLY A 565 46.80 -46.62 -84.84
C GLY A 565 46.82 -45.10 -84.71
N GLY A 566 48.01 -44.50 -84.85
CA GLY A 566 48.30 -43.07 -84.78
C GLY A 566 49.81 -42.82 -84.81
N ASN A 567 50.26 -41.60 -85.12
CA ASN A 567 51.68 -41.25 -85.10
C ASN A 567 52.16 -41.10 -83.65
N VAL A 568 53.15 -41.90 -83.26
CA VAL A 568 53.84 -41.77 -81.97
C VAL A 568 55.26 -41.29 -82.24
N LEU A 569 55.65 -40.15 -81.66
CA LEU A 569 57.05 -39.72 -81.63
C LEU A 569 57.66 -40.11 -80.29
N MET A 570 58.78 -40.82 -80.33
CA MET A 570 59.52 -41.27 -79.16
C MET A 570 60.90 -40.62 -79.16
N GLY A 571 61.36 -40.19 -77.97
CA GLY A 571 62.75 -39.83 -77.71
C GLY A 571 63.68 -41.04 -77.77
N ALA A 572 64.97 -40.85 -77.46
CA ALA A 572 65.99 -41.89 -77.57
C ALA A 572 65.62 -43.16 -76.78
N LEU A 573 65.65 -44.30 -77.46
CA LEU A 573 65.51 -45.63 -76.86
C LEU A 573 66.90 -46.14 -76.45
N THR A 574 67.03 -46.66 -75.23
CA THR A 574 68.27 -47.32 -74.79
C THR A 574 68.25 -48.82 -75.12
N ALA A 575 69.40 -49.49 -75.07
CA ALA A 575 69.58 -50.88 -75.50
C ALA A 575 68.68 -51.93 -74.81
N SER A 576 67.94 -51.54 -73.75
CA SER A 576 67.08 -52.43 -72.95
C SER A 576 65.59 -52.17 -73.15
N SER A 577 65.22 -51.22 -74.02
CA SER A 577 63.82 -50.84 -74.24
C SER A 577 63.16 -51.71 -75.32
N PHE A 578 61.92 -52.15 -75.07
CA PHE A 578 61.14 -52.93 -76.03
C PHE A 578 59.93 -52.13 -76.49
N LEU A 579 59.74 -52.03 -77.82
CA LEU A 579 58.50 -51.54 -78.41
C LEU A 579 57.63 -52.74 -78.76
N SER A 580 56.45 -52.83 -78.15
CA SER A 580 55.46 -53.84 -78.51
C SER A 580 54.25 -53.16 -79.17
N SER A 581 53.80 -53.73 -80.28
CA SER A 581 52.61 -53.25 -80.98
C SER A 581 51.60 -54.37 -81.11
N GLY A 582 50.33 -54.07 -80.83
CA GLY A 582 49.22 -55.01 -81.02
C GLY A 582 48.69 -55.09 -82.45
N PHE A 583 49.34 -54.43 -83.43
CA PHE A 583 48.91 -54.39 -84.82
C PHE A 583 49.37 -55.63 -85.61
N GLY A 584 48.67 -55.94 -86.71
CA GLY A 584 49.18 -56.88 -87.70
C GLY A 584 50.46 -56.34 -88.34
N THR A 585 51.41 -57.22 -88.65
CA THR A 585 52.74 -56.85 -89.18
C THR A 585 52.70 -56.08 -90.51
N GLU A 586 51.55 -56.09 -91.21
CA GLU A 586 51.35 -55.42 -92.49
C GLU A 586 51.20 -53.89 -92.38
N GLU A 587 51.00 -53.33 -91.17
CA GLU A 587 50.66 -51.91 -90.96
C GLU A 587 51.73 -51.09 -90.21
N ILE A 588 52.93 -51.66 -89.95
CA ILE A 588 53.98 -50.98 -89.18
C ILE A 588 55.01 -50.36 -90.12
N THR A 589 55.12 -49.03 -90.11
CA THR A 589 56.22 -48.29 -90.76
C THR A 589 57.14 -47.70 -89.69
N ILE A 590 58.39 -48.18 -89.62
CA ILE A 590 59.42 -47.60 -88.76
C ILE A 590 60.25 -46.66 -89.64
N VAL A 591 60.27 -45.37 -89.31
CA VAL A 591 61.10 -44.36 -89.99
C VAL A 591 62.14 -43.87 -89.00
N ASP A 592 63.41 -44.11 -89.27
CA ASP A 592 64.49 -43.40 -88.56
C ASP A 592 64.44 -41.93 -88.97
N ALA A 593 64.10 -41.07 -88.00
CA ALA A 593 63.93 -39.64 -88.22
C ALA A 593 65.25 -38.85 -88.22
N GLY A 594 66.41 -39.52 -88.18
CA GLY A 594 67.69 -38.88 -88.48
C GLY A 594 68.82 -39.26 -87.54
N SER A 595 69.27 -40.51 -87.56
CA SER A 595 70.58 -40.86 -87.01
C SER A 595 71.70 -40.22 -87.84
N THR A 596 72.07 -38.97 -87.50
CA THR A 596 73.08 -38.18 -88.23
C THR A 596 74.53 -38.68 -88.09
N SER A 597 74.74 -39.89 -87.54
CA SER A 597 76.06 -40.42 -87.18
C SER A 597 76.29 -41.90 -87.52
N ALA A 598 75.34 -42.59 -88.13
CA ALA A 598 75.47 -44.02 -88.41
C ALA A 598 76.38 -44.24 -89.64
N THR A 599 77.68 -44.37 -89.43
CA THR A 599 78.65 -44.75 -90.48
C THR A 599 78.84 -46.26 -90.62
N GLU A 600 78.18 -47.05 -89.76
CA GLU A 600 78.23 -48.50 -89.75
C GLU A 600 76.81 -49.07 -89.70
N GLN A 601 76.65 -50.32 -90.15
CA GLN A 601 75.37 -50.96 -90.42
C GLN A 601 74.45 -51.01 -89.18
N ASP A 602 73.37 -50.24 -89.16
CA ASP A 602 72.33 -50.38 -88.13
C ASP A 602 71.32 -51.48 -88.52
N TRP A 603 71.10 -52.39 -87.58
CA TRP A 603 70.19 -53.51 -87.73
C TRP A 603 69.10 -53.38 -86.68
N ILE A 604 67.84 -53.37 -87.11
CA ILE A 604 66.71 -53.51 -86.21
C ILE A 604 66.45 -55.01 -86.05
N GLU A 605 66.62 -55.53 -84.84
CA GLU A 605 66.19 -56.88 -84.50
C GLU A 605 64.65 -56.89 -84.44
N VAL A 606 64.04 -57.73 -85.27
CA VAL A 606 62.58 -57.92 -85.30
C VAL A 606 62.30 -59.40 -85.03
N THR A 607 61.69 -59.68 -83.89
CA THR A 607 61.25 -61.03 -83.53
C THR A 607 59.75 -61.15 -83.75
N VAL A 608 59.34 -61.98 -84.71
CA VAL A 608 57.93 -62.28 -84.99
C VAL A 608 57.69 -63.76 -84.76
N GLY A 609 56.82 -64.10 -83.81
CA GLY A 609 56.45 -65.49 -83.52
C GLY A 609 57.63 -66.39 -83.14
N GLY A 610 58.61 -65.84 -82.40
CA GLY A 610 59.80 -66.56 -81.91
C GLY A 610 60.94 -66.68 -82.93
N ASN A 611 60.75 -66.23 -84.18
CA ASN A 611 61.81 -66.18 -85.17
C ASN A 611 62.39 -64.77 -85.22
N THR A 612 63.69 -64.64 -84.92
CA THR A 612 64.41 -63.37 -85.01
C THR A 612 64.94 -63.15 -86.42
N GLY A 613 64.52 -62.06 -87.04
CA GLY A 613 65.10 -61.52 -88.27
C GLY A 613 65.71 -60.14 -88.01
N TYR A 614 66.60 -59.70 -88.90
CA TYR A 614 67.19 -58.37 -88.81
C TYR A 614 66.82 -57.57 -90.05
N ILE A 615 66.15 -56.43 -89.86
CA ILE A 615 65.90 -55.47 -90.93
C ILE A 615 67.13 -54.57 -91.01
N ARG A 616 67.84 -54.64 -92.16
CA ARG A 616 68.93 -53.71 -92.44
C ARG A 616 68.34 -52.37 -92.83
N VAL A 617 68.56 -51.34 -92.02
CA VAL A 617 68.11 -49.97 -92.31
C VAL A 617 69.21 -49.28 -93.09
N PHE A 618 68.98 -49.05 -94.38
CA PHE A 618 69.87 -48.22 -95.18
C PHE A 618 69.51 -46.75 -94.92
N ALA A 619 70.39 -46.01 -94.26
CA ALA A 619 70.32 -44.55 -94.27
C ALA A 619 70.37 -44.09 -95.74
N ALA A 620 69.32 -43.41 -96.20
CA ALA A 620 69.42 -42.65 -97.44
C ALA A 620 70.46 -41.55 -97.18
N LYS A 621 71.51 -41.52 -98.01
CA LYS A 621 72.62 -40.55 -97.89
C LYS A 621 72.13 -39.10 -97.86
#